data_AF-A0A5T3DFF7-F1
#
_entry.id   AF-A0A5T3DFF7-F1
#
_cell.length_a   1.000
_cell.length_b   1.000
_cell.length_c   1.000
_cell.angle_alpha   90.00
_cell.angle_beta   90.00
_cell.angle_gamma   90.00
#
_symmetry.space_group_name_H-M   'P 1'
#
loop_
_entity.id
_entity.type
_entity.pdbx_description
1 polymer ?
#
loop_
_entity_poly.entity_id
_entity_poly.type
_entity_poly.pdbx_seq_one_letter_code
_entity_poly.pdbx_strand_id
1 'polypeptide(L)'
;MSNELFKAFRASELHDKNINFLIGSGASASFIPTLKINDDFTYEDILTDSDYSEIKDFIYYQYYKNILRKSFCFFKRDDDADLRKTRRETLSAYQELIDNIVNLINRKGANQIRRANIFTTNYDLFFENASDKLLRNSTNFIFNDGARGLKTRYLQISNFHTSTWHQGT
;
A
#
# COMPACT_ATOMS: atom_id res chain seq x y z
N MET A 1 16.85 17.11 -16.79
CA MET A 1 16.16 18.20 -16.07
C MET A 1 15.86 17.69 -14.67
N SER A 2 16.54 18.22 -13.65
CA SER A 2 16.19 17.91 -12.26
C SER A 2 14.77 18.40 -12.02
N ASN A 3 13.86 17.50 -11.64
CA ASN A 3 12.49 17.85 -11.28
C ASN A 3 12.51 18.84 -10.10
N GLU A 4 12.38 20.13 -10.40
CA GLU A 4 12.25 21.22 -9.42
C GLU A 4 11.06 21.00 -8.47
N LEU A 5 10.13 20.11 -8.83
CA LEU A 5 8.97 19.71 -8.02
C LEU A 5 9.34 19.07 -6.66
N PHE A 6 10.55 18.52 -6.50
CA PHE A 6 10.99 17.89 -5.24
C PHE A 6 11.65 18.84 -4.24
N LYS A 7 11.76 20.14 -4.53
CA LYS A 7 12.34 21.15 -3.61
C LYS A 7 11.34 21.74 -2.60
N ALA A 8 10.15 21.16 -2.43
CA ALA A 8 9.14 21.76 -1.56
C ALA A 8 9.53 21.75 -0.07
N PHE A 9 10.18 20.68 0.42
CA PHE A 9 10.71 20.56 1.79
C PHE A 9 11.59 19.31 1.91
N ARG A 10 12.52 19.28 2.88
CA ARG A 10 13.33 18.08 3.17
C ARG A 10 12.51 17.12 4.03
N ALA A 11 12.59 15.81 3.80
CA ALA A 11 11.93 14.82 4.66
C ALA A 11 12.32 14.96 6.15
N SER A 12 13.54 15.44 6.43
CA SER A 12 13.98 15.77 7.78
C SER A 12 13.12 16.84 8.47
N GLU A 13 12.46 17.72 7.74
CA GLU A 13 11.60 18.78 8.29
C GLU A 13 10.22 18.25 8.72
N LEU A 14 9.88 17.01 8.35
CA LEU A 14 8.65 16.34 8.77
C LEU A 14 8.79 15.62 10.11
N HIS A 15 10.01 15.44 10.62
CA HIS A 15 10.24 14.54 11.76
C HIS A 15 9.44 14.95 12.99
N ASP A 16 9.26 16.24 13.27
CA ASP A 16 8.54 16.75 14.43
C ASP A 16 7.03 16.92 14.20
N LYS A 17 6.51 16.56 13.02
CA LYS A 17 5.11 16.77 12.62
C LYS A 17 4.22 15.54 12.77
N ASN A 18 2.91 15.75 12.73
CA ASN A 18 1.93 14.67 12.57
C ASN A 18 1.84 14.29 11.10
N ILE A 19 2.30 13.09 10.76
CA ILE A 19 2.43 12.65 9.36
C ILE A 19 1.21 11.82 8.98
N ASN A 20 0.52 12.24 7.93
CA ASN A 20 -0.62 11.55 7.34
C ASN A 20 -0.41 11.43 5.84
N PHE A 21 -0.38 10.22 5.31
CA PHE A 21 -0.28 9.95 3.87
C PHE A 21 -1.64 9.60 3.31
N LEU A 22 -1.99 10.17 2.16
CA LEU A 22 -3.06 9.68 1.31
C LEU A 22 -2.43 9.10 0.05
N ILE A 23 -2.53 7.78 -0.11
CA ILE A 23 -1.93 7.04 -1.21
C ILE A 23 -3.05 6.58 -2.15
N GLY A 24 -2.92 6.93 -3.42
CA GLY A 24 -3.87 6.54 -4.46
C GLY A 24 -3.47 5.27 -5.19
N SER A 25 -4.38 4.76 -6.04
CA SER A 25 -4.13 3.58 -6.89
C SER A 25 -2.93 3.73 -7.85
N GLY A 26 -2.46 4.95 -8.07
CA GLY A 26 -1.23 5.23 -8.80
C GLY A 26 -0.01 4.53 -8.20
N ALA A 27 0.01 4.27 -6.88
CA ALA A 27 1.15 3.65 -6.20
C ALA A 27 1.38 2.19 -6.60
N SER A 28 0.33 1.44 -6.93
CA SER A 28 0.43 0.06 -7.43
C SER A 28 0.21 -0.07 -8.94
N ALA A 29 0.05 1.04 -9.66
CA ALA A 29 -0.28 1.11 -11.09
C ALA A 29 0.62 0.27 -12.00
N SER A 30 1.89 0.11 -11.65
CA SER A 30 2.82 -0.73 -12.41
C SER A 30 2.39 -2.19 -12.47
N PHE A 31 1.76 -2.72 -11.41
CA PHE A 31 1.30 -4.12 -11.35
C PHE A 31 -0.23 -4.24 -11.46
N ILE A 32 -0.96 -3.45 -10.67
CA ILE A 32 -2.42 -3.37 -10.69
C ILE A 32 -2.76 -2.08 -11.42
N PRO A 33 -3.24 -2.14 -12.67
CA PRO A 33 -3.58 -0.93 -13.40
C PRO A 33 -4.65 -0.13 -12.66
N THR A 34 -4.66 1.18 -12.88
CA THR A 34 -5.75 2.05 -12.40
C THR A 34 -7.07 1.71 -13.10
N LEU A 35 -8.16 2.36 -12.71
CA LEU A 35 -9.47 2.18 -13.36
C LEU A 35 -9.55 2.79 -14.77
N LYS A 36 -8.45 3.33 -15.31
CA LYS A 36 -8.37 3.82 -16.67
C LYS A 36 -8.31 2.66 -17.66
N ILE A 37 -9.19 2.68 -18.67
CA ILE A 37 -9.18 1.71 -19.78
C ILE A 37 -8.34 2.28 -20.94
N ASN A 38 -8.62 3.51 -21.34
CA ASN A 38 -7.86 4.28 -22.33
C ASN A 38 -7.90 5.78 -21.97
N ASP A 39 -7.41 6.65 -22.84
CA ASP A 39 -7.37 8.10 -22.58
C ASP A 39 -8.75 8.75 -22.43
N ASP A 40 -9.79 8.14 -23.00
CA ASP A 40 -11.14 8.69 -23.06
C ASP A 40 -12.09 8.06 -22.02
N PHE A 41 -11.80 6.83 -21.56
CA PHE A 41 -12.72 6.03 -20.75
C PHE A 41 -12.04 5.33 -19.57
N THR A 42 -12.77 5.30 -18.46
CA THR A 42 -12.54 4.46 -17.28
C THR A 42 -13.57 3.34 -17.20
N TYR A 43 -13.34 2.38 -16.29
CA TYR A 43 -14.36 1.39 -15.95
C TYR A 43 -15.67 2.03 -15.48
N GLU A 44 -15.60 3.14 -14.74
CA GLU A 44 -16.79 3.82 -14.21
C GLU A 44 -17.62 4.46 -15.32
N ASP A 45 -16.98 5.11 -16.28
CA ASP A 45 -17.66 5.74 -17.43
C ASP A 45 -18.50 4.71 -18.20
N ILE A 46 -17.91 3.56 -18.53
CA ILE A 46 -18.61 2.50 -19.29
C ILE A 46 -19.70 1.83 -18.44
N LEU A 47 -19.47 1.62 -17.14
CA LEU A 47 -20.42 0.92 -16.28
C LEU A 47 -21.64 1.77 -15.90
N THR A 48 -21.49 3.11 -15.88
CA THR A 48 -22.57 4.04 -15.53
C THR A 48 -23.40 4.46 -16.73
N ASP A 49 -22.82 4.44 -17.93
CA ASP A 49 -23.51 4.77 -19.16
C ASP A 49 -24.47 3.64 -19.63
N SER A 50 -25.67 4.03 -20.04
CA SER A 50 -26.72 3.12 -20.53
C SER A 50 -26.41 2.56 -21.92
N ASP A 51 -25.64 3.31 -22.74
CA ASP A 51 -25.34 2.96 -24.12
C ASP A 51 -24.45 1.71 -24.20
N TYR A 52 -23.73 1.39 -23.12
CA TYR A 52 -22.88 0.20 -23.01
C TYR A 52 -23.52 -0.96 -22.22
N SER A 53 -24.83 -0.92 -21.99
CA SER A 53 -25.55 -1.95 -21.21
C SER A 53 -25.30 -3.39 -21.69
N GLU A 54 -25.20 -3.62 -23.00
CA GLU A 54 -25.00 -4.95 -23.59
C GLU A 54 -23.61 -5.56 -23.31
N ILE A 55 -22.61 -4.75 -22.98
CA ILE A 55 -21.23 -5.20 -22.76
C ILE A 55 -20.82 -5.18 -21.28
N LYS A 56 -21.72 -4.82 -20.35
CA LYS A 56 -21.37 -4.67 -18.92
C LYS A 56 -20.76 -5.93 -18.32
N ASP A 57 -21.27 -7.11 -18.65
CA ASP A 57 -20.73 -8.38 -18.14
C ASP A 57 -19.29 -8.62 -18.61
N PHE A 58 -18.98 -8.25 -19.86
CA PHE A 58 -17.62 -8.32 -20.38
C PHE A 58 -16.69 -7.35 -19.63
N ILE A 59 -17.15 -6.13 -19.36
CA ILE A 59 -16.39 -5.12 -18.61
C ILE A 59 -16.16 -5.58 -17.17
N TYR A 60 -17.16 -6.14 -16.50
CA TYR A 60 -17.00 -6.73 -15.16
C TYR A 60 -15.99 -7.89 -15.16
N TYR A 61 -16.02 -8.74 -16.17
CA TYR A 61 -15.04 -9.82 -16.31
C TYR A 61 -13.62 -9.28 -16.50
N GLN A 62 -13.44 -8.23 -17.32
CA GLN A 62 -12.14 -7.55 -17.47
C GLN A 62 -11.68 -6.91 -16.16
N TYR A 63 -12.57 -6.22 -15.45
CA TYR A 63 -12.31 -5.63 -14.14
C TYR A 63 -11.83 -6.69 -13.15
N TYR A 64 -12.54 -7.81 -13.07
CA TYR A 64 -12.15 -8.94 -12.22
C TYR A 64 -10.76 -9.47 -12.58
N LYS A 65 -10.53 -9.78 -13.87
CA LYS A 65 -9.29 -10.40 -14.34
C LYS A 65 -8.07 -9.49 -14.17
N ASN A 66 -8.23 -8.20 -14.46
CA ASN A 66 -7.13 -7.25 -14.55
C ASN A 66 -6.84 -6.52 -13.23
N ILE A 67 -7.88 -6.31 -12.40
CA ILE A 67 -7.77 -5.54 -11.16
C ILE A 67 -8.00 -6.47 -9.96
N LEU A 68 -9.23 -6.93 -9.69
CA LEU A 68 -9.56 -7.64 -8.45
C LEU A 68 -8.66 -8.86 -8.20
N ARG A 69 -8.52 -9.73 -9.20
CA ARG A 69 -7.69 -10.94 -9.10
C ARG A 69 -6.24 -10.61 -8.75
N LYS A 70 -5.70 -9.50 -9.28
CA LYS A 70 -4.34 -9.05 -9.00
C LYS A 70 -4.24 -8.40 -7.61
N SER A 71 -5.26 -7.67 -7.17
CA SER A 71 -5.31 -7.01 -5.84
C SER A 71 -5.16 -7.99 -4.69
N PHE A 72 -5.77 -9.17 -4.80
CA PHE A 72 -5.61 -10.23 -3.79
C PHE A 72 -4.22 -10.88 -3.78
N CYS A 73 -3.34 -10.54 -4.73
CA CYS A 73 -1.99 -11.09 -4.84
C CYS A 73 -1.94 -12.64 -4.88
N PHE A 74 -3.02 -13.31 -5.32
CA PHE A 74 -3.04 -14.76 -5.51
C PHE A 74 -2.35 -15.10 -6.83
N PHE A 75 -1.23 -15.83 -6.76
CA PHE A 75 -0.47 -16.25 -7.94
C PHE A 75 -0.31 -17.77 -7.98
N LYS A 76 -0.41 -18.33 -9.18
CA LYS A 76 -0.08 -19.72 -9.48
C LYS A 76 1.37 -19.78 -9.96
N ARG A 77 2.00 -20.96 -9.88
CA ARG A 77 3.40 -21.13 -10.31
C ARG A 77 3.62 -20.87 -11.81
N ASP A 78 2.56 -20.98 -12.60
CA ASP A 78 2.61 -20.90 -14.08
C ASP A 78 2.43 -19.48 -14.63
N ASP A 79 2.35 -18.46 -13.76
CA ASP A 79 2.17 -17.09 -14.22
C ASP A 79 3.46 -16.50 -14.84
N ASP A 80 3.26 -15.59 -15.80
CA ASP A 80 4.30 -14.94 -16.61
C ASP A 80 5.49 -14.36 -15.80
N ALA A 81 6.69 -14.48 -16.36
CA ALA A 81 7.92 -14.06 -15.69
C ALA A 81 8.01 -12.54 -15.47
N ASP A 82 7.53 -11.74 -16.42
CA ASP A 82 7.55 -10.29 -16.33
C ASP A 82 6.53 -9.80 -15.31
N LEU A 83 5.31 -10.37 -15.30
CA LEU A 83 4.33 -10.08 -14.25
C LEU A 83 4.89 -10.36 -12.84
N ARG A 84 5.63 -11.46 -12.65
CA ARG A 84 6.28 -11.77 -11.37
C ARG A 84 7.38 -10.77 -11.02
N LYS A 85 8.12 -10.26 -12.01
CA LYS A 85 9.13 -9.22 -11.83
C LYS A 85 8.48 -7.91 -11.40
N THR A 86 7.51 -7.40 -12.16
CA THR A 86 6.83 -6.14 -11.87
C THR A 86 6.19 -6.14 -10.49
N ARG A 87 5.52 -7.24 -10.10
CA ARG A 87 4.97 -7.39 -8.75
C ARG A 87 6.04 -7.29 -7.66
N ARG A 88 7.20 -7.93 -7.85
CA ARG A 88 8.31 -7.88 -6.88
C ARG A 88 8.86 -6.47 -6.74
N GLU A 89 9.00 -5.76 -7.86
CA GLU A 89 9.44 -4.37 -7.88
C GLU A 89 8.44 -3.45 -7.18
N THR A 90 7.14 -3.57 -7.48
CA THR A 90 6.08 -2.85 -6.76
C THR A 90 6.12 -3.14 -5.26
N LEU A 91 6.20 -4.41 -4.86
CA LEU A 91 6.30 -4.78 -3.45
C LEU A 91 7.54 -4.19 -2.79
N SER A 92 8.68 -4.18 -3.47
CA SER A 92 9.93 -3.58 -2.97
C SER A 92 9.78 -2.08 -2.74
N ALA A 93 9.08 -1.36 -3.62
CA ALA A 93 8.81 0.06 -3.45
C ALA A 93 7.93 0.34 -2.21
N TYR A 94 6.92 -0.49 -1.95
CA TYR A 94 6.11 -0.39 -0.72
C TYR A 94 6.94 -0.70 0.53
N GLN A 95 7.84 -1.69 0.47
CA GLN A 95 8.76 -1.98 1.58
C GLN A 95 9.69 -0.80 1.87
N GLU A 96 10.26 -0.19 0.83
CA GLU A 96 11.12 0.99 0.96
C GLU A 96 10.35 2.19 1.53
N LEU A 97 9.11 2.41 1.08
CA LEU A 97 8.24 3.46 1.63
C LEU A 97 8.01 3.26 3.14
N ILE A 98 7.60 2.06 3.55
CA ILE A 98 7.35 1.76 4.97
C ILE A 98 8.63 1.91 5.79
N ASP A 99 9.77 1.40 5.30
CA ASP A 99 11.04 1.53 6.01
C ASP A 99 11.45 3.00 6.18
N ASN A 100 11.30 3.81 5.14
CA ASN A 100 11.53 5.25 5.20
C ASN A 100 10.59 5.96 6.19
N ILE A 101 9.32 5.57 6.25
CA ILE A 101 8.36 6.11 7.23
C ILE A 101 8.79 5.73 8.66
N VAL A 102 9.15 4.46 8.88
CA VAL A 102 9.64 3.96 10.18
C VAL A 102 10.90 4.72 10.61
N ASN A 103 11.86 4.89 9.71
CA ASN A 103 13.08 5.65 9.95
C ASN A 103 12.78 7.12 10.25
N LEU A 104 11.78 7.72 9.62
CA LEU A 104 11.36 9.09 9.87
C LEU A 104 10.70 9.25 11.25
N ILE A 105 9.73 8.39 11.61
CA ILE A 105 9.06 8.47 12.91
C ILE A 105 9.97 8.12 14.08
N ASN A 106 11.00 7.29 13.87
CA ASN A 106 11.98 6.96 14.90
C ASN A 106 12.91 8.12 15.25
N ARG A 107 13.00 9.14 14.38
CA ARG A 107 13.74 10.39 14.67
C ARG A 107 12.96 11.36 15.56
N LYS A 108 11.67 11.11 15.82
CA LYS A 108 10.87 11.91 16.75
C LYS A 108 11.43 11.84 18.17
N GLY A 109 11.42 13.00 18.84
CA GLY A 109 11.81 13.10 20.24
C GLY A 109 10.98 12.17 21.13
N ALA A 110 11.53 11.79 22.29
CA ALA A 110 10.86 10.86 23.20
C ALA A 110 9.48 11.35 23.70
N ASN A 111 9.27 12.67 23.73
CA ASN A 111 8.03 13.31 24.15
C ASN A 111 6.98 13.42 23.03
N GLN A 112 7.29 12.96 21.82
CA GLN A 112 6.40 13.02 20.66
C GLN A 112 5.85 11.64 20.31
N ILE A 113 4.60 11.60 19.86
CA ILE A 113 3.98 10.35 19.40
C ILE A 113 4.64 9.90 18.09
N ARG A 114 5.31 8.74 18.14
CA ARG A 114 5.98 8.09 17.01
C ARG A 114 4.98 7.34 16.13
N ARG A 115 4.12 8.09 15.46
CA ARG A 115 3.10 7.56 14.56
C ARG A 115 3.11 8.29 13.22
N ALA A 116 2.80 7.53 12.18
CA ALA A 116 2.33 8.02 10.88
C ALA A 116 1.06 7.27 10.53
N ASN A 117 0.11 7.95 9.89
CA ASN A 117 -1.12 7.34 9.40
C ASN A 117 -1.05 7.21 7.87
N ILE A 118 -1.52 6.08 7.34
CA ILE A 118 -1.63 5.85 5.89
C ILE A 118 -3.10 5.62 5.59
N PHE A 119 -3.65 6.45 4.70
CA PHE A 119 -4.96 6.31 4.10
C PHE A 119 -4.76 5.89 2.66
N THR A 120 -5.52 4.91 2.20
CA THR A 120 -5.46 4.44 0.82
C THR A 120 -6.81 4.57 0.13
N THR A 121 -6.83 4.96 -1.14
CA THR A 121 -8.05 5.00 -1.95
C THR A 121 -8.35 3.66 -2.63
N ASN A 122 -7.40 2.72 -2.60
CA ASN A 122 -7.54 1.41 -3.19
C ASN A 122 -7.13 0.31 -2.19
N TYR A 123 -7.86 -0.80 -2.20
CA TYR A 123 -7.56 -1.95 -1.36
C TYR A 123 -6.71 -2.95 -2.14
N ASP A 124 -5.45 -2.61 -2.36
CA ASP A 124 -4.43 -3.58 -2.75
C ASP A 124 -3.72 -4.12 -1.51
N LEU A 125 -3.26 -5.38 -1.55
CA LEU A 125 -2.63 -6.01 -0.40
C LEU A 125 -1.12 -5.69 -0.27
N PHE A 126 -0.61 -4.62 -0.92
CA PHE A 126 0.83 -4.36 -0.92
C PHE A 126 1.35 -3.85 0.43
N PHE A 127 0.61 -3.00 1.13
CA PHE A 127 1.01 -2.52 2.47
C PHE A 127 1.10 -3.65 3.48
N GLU A 128 0.15 -4.56 3.44
CA GLU A 128 0.03 -5.73 4.29
C GLU A 128 1.18 -6.71 4.00
N ASN A 129 1.38 -7.04 2.72
CA ASN A 129 2.46 -7.95 2.31
C ASN A 129 3.85 -7.36 2.59
N ALA A 130 4.03 -6.05 2.40
CA ALA A 130 5.29 -5.36 2.68
C ALA A 130 5.56 -5.33 4.19
N SER A 131 4.55 -5.00 4.99
CA SER A 131 4.64 -4.99 6.45
C SER A 131 5.00 -6.36 7.00
N ASP A 132 4.33 -7.42 6.55
CA ASP A 132 4.63 -8.80 6.95
C ASP A 132 6.08 -9.19 6.67
N LYS A 133 6.63 -8.79 5.51
CA LYS A 133 8.02 -9.06 5.17
C LYS A 133 9.01 -8.28 6.03
N LEU A 134 8.74 -7.00 6.29
CA LEU A 134 9.62 -6.16 7.11
C LEU A 134 9.64 -6.62 8.56
N LEU A 135 8.47 -6.98 9.12
CA LEU A 135 8.35 -7.52 10.47
C LEU A 135 9.08 -8.87 10.64
N ARG A 136 9.18 -9.68 9.57
CA ARG A 136 10.01 -10.90 9.56
C ARG A 136 11.50 -10.60 9.52
N ASN A 137 11.89 -9.59 8.74
CA ASN A 137 13.27 -9.27 8.42
C ASN A 137 13.95 -8.34 9.43
N SER A 138 13.37 -8.16 10.63
CA SER A 138 13.90 -7.42 11.80
C SER A 138 13.55 -5.93 11.97
N THR A 139 12.66 -5.36 11.15
CA THR A 139 12.18 -3.99 11.39
C THR A 139 11.18 -3.98 12.55
N ASN A 140 11.53 -3.31 13.65
CA ASN A 140 10.65 -3.16 14.82
C ASN A 140 9.72 -1.95 14.65
N PHE A 141 8.51 -2.19 14.15
CA PHE A 141 7.40 -1.23 14.17
C PHE A 141 6.09 -1.95 14.46
N ILE A 142 5.04 -1.17 14.72
CA ILE A 142 3.68 -1.68 14.92
C ILE A 142 2.85 -1.30 13.70
N PHE A 143 2.35 -2.30 12.99
CA PHE A 143 1.33 -2.10 11.96
C PHE A 143 -0.04 -2.28 12.62
N ASN A 144 -0.86 -1.22 12.63
CA ASN A 144 -2.13 -1.23 13.34
C ASN A 144 -3.24 -1.87 12.49
N ASP A 145 -3.16 -3.19 12.28
CA ASP A 145 -4.19 -4.00 11.62
C ASP A 145 -4.99 -4.88 12.60
N GLY A 146 -4.79 -4.67 13.91
CA GLY A 146 -5.39 -5.48 14.98
C GLY A 146 -4.60 -6.76 15.33
N ALA A 147 -3.48 -7.05 14.67
CA ALA A 147 -2.57 -8.15 14.99
C ALA A 147 -1.09 -7.76 14.78
N ARG A 148 -0.15 -8.68 15.03
CA ARG A 148 1.25 -8.54 14.58
C ARG A 148 1.49 -9.48 13.41
N GLY A 149 1.41 -8.93 12.21
CA GLY A 149 1.44 -9.63 10.94
C GLY A 149 0.05 -10.08 10.48
N LEU A 150 -0.28 -9.85 9.21
CA LEU A 150 -1.60 -10.08 8.65
C LEU A 150 -1.77 -11.51 8.10
N LYS A 151 -0.87 -11.95 7.19
CA LYS A 151 -0.95 -13.31 6.61
C LYS A 151 -0.34 -14.36 7.52
N THR A 152 0.64 -13.99 8.34
CA THR A 152 1.26 -14.91 9.29
C THR A 152 1.37 -14.20 10.62
N ARG A 153 0.53 -14.62 11.57
CA ARG A 153 0.52 -14.08 12.93
C ARG A 153 1.71 -14.62 13.69
N TYR A 154 2.45 -13.74 14.34
CA TYR A 154 3.59 -14.13 15.16
C TYR A 154 3.27 -13.97 16.64
N LEU A 155 3.39 -15.08 17.36
CA LEU A 155 3.37 -15.08 18.81
C LEU A 155 4.80 -14.77 19.31
N GLN A 156 5.00 -13.65 19.98
CA GLN A 156 6.24 -13.38 20.71
C GLN A 156 5.92 -12.97 22.14
N ILE A 157 6.66 -13.54 23.09
CA ILE A 157 6.50 -13.29 24.53
C ILE A 157 6.72 -11.81 24.87
N SER A 158 7.63 -11.13 24.18
CA SER A 158 7.86 -9.69 24.32
C SER A 158 6.62 -8.85 23.99
N ASN A 159 5.72 -9.32 23.13
CA ASN A 159 4.47 -8.64 22.80
C ASN A 159 3.43 -8.75 23.92
N PHE A 160 3.50 -9.78 24.79
CA PHE A 160 2.58 -9.93 25.92
C PHE A 160 2.81 -8.90 27.02
N HIS A 161 4.03 -8.35 27.11
CA HIS A 161 4.38 -7.30 28.07
C HIS A 161 4.37 -5.89 27.44
N THR A 162 3.96 -5.76 26.17
CA THR A 162 3.85 -4.45 25.53
C THR A 162 2.49 -3.84 25.86
N SER A 163 2.45 -2.88 26.78
CA SER A 163 1.27 -2.04 26.99
C SER A 163 1.27 -0.90 25.98
N THR A 164 0.52 -1.06 24.88
CA THR A 164 0.24 0.06 23.98
C THR A 164 -0.87 0.90 24.58
N TRP A 165 -0.53 2.09 25.10
CA TRP A 165 -1.53 3.09 25.47
C TRP A 165 -2.18 3.64 24.20
N HIS A 166 -3.35 3.10 23.88
CA HIS A 166 -4.21 3.64 22.84
C HIS A 166 -4.92 4.88 23.39
N GLN A 167 -4.39 6.07 23.10
CA GLN A 167 -5.25 7.25 23.10
C GLN A 167 -6.10 7.20 21.84
N GLY A 168 -7.37 6.80 22.01
CA GLY A 168 -8.40 7.08 21.04
C GLY A 168 -8.42 8.59 20.76
N THR A 169 -8.41 8.95 19.49
CA THR A 169 -8.84 10.27 19.04
C THR A 169 -10.29 10.49 19.40
#